data_AF-A0A433A096-F1
#
_entry.id   AF-A0A433A096-F1
#
_cell.length_a   1.000
_cell.length_b   1.000
_cell.length_c   1.000
_cell.angle_alpha   90.00
_cell.angle_beta   90.00
_cell.angle_gamma   90.00
#
_symmetry.space_group_name_H-M   'P 1'
#
loop_
_entity.id
_entity.type
_entity.pdbx_description
1 polymer ?
#
loop_
_entity_poly.entity_id
_entity_poly.type
_entity_poly.pdbx_seq_one_letter_code
_entity_poly.pdbx_strand_id
1 'polypeptide(L)'
;VNPIGDAFDPEEDEPVLELAWPHLQVVYEFFLRFIESPDFNTNIAKKYIDQRFILNLLDLFDSEDPRERDFLKTTLHRIYGKFLNLRAFIRRSINNIFFQFIYETERHNGVAELLEILGRFVIINGFALPLKEEHKTFLTKVLIPLHKCKSLTLYHPQLAYCVVQFLEKDPGLTDEVITGLLRYWPKVNSPKEVMFLNEIEEILDVMEHNEFQKIMAALFTRIALCVSSPHFQVAERALYYWNNEYIVNLMGDNVNVILPIMFPPLYKNSKGHWNRTIHGLVYNALKLFMDISPKLFDDCTNQYKQQRQLERKKQKDREDMWAKLEHKAAMNLQEMPTSPVENFFSYRFPTGDDPVNANINGALSDEPDNIMDDYEGDADDGVDDGEHDDIHHDLQQFETPPPIPQFRRKSIIPVDETVSLDFLVRIIPNRTKFHNILTFAVLVAPQVLTELSRHRSLDEVLGDGSTSNVLSSSPNQSTIGS
;
A
#
# COMPACT_ATOMS: atom_id res chain seq x y z
N VAL A 1 -8.12 10.08 19.69
CA VAL A 1 -6.72 9.66 19.84
C VAL A 1 -6.65 8.25 19.33
N ASN A 2 -6.16 8.08 18.10
CA ASN A 2 -6.13 6.77 17.49
C ASN A 2 -5.08 5.91 18.20
N PRO A 3 -5.41 4.64 18.46
CA PRO A 3 -4.53 3.74 19.20
C PRO A 3 -3.19 3.53 18.46
N ILE A 4 -2.13 3.22 19.22
CA ILE A 4 -0.76 3.09 18.72
C ILE A 4 -0.31 1.65 18.95
N GLY A 5 0.16 0.96 17.91
CA GLY A 5 0.77 -0.37 18.01
C GLY A 5 0.77 -1.16 16.70
N ASP A 6 1.53 -2.27 16.67
CA ASP A 6 1.69 -3.17 15.50
C ASP A 6 0.40 -3.91 15.10
N ALA A 7 -0.64 -3.86 15.93
CA ALA A 7 -1.93 -4.50 15.71
C ALA A 7 -3.02 -3.55 15.18
N PHE A 8 -2.69 -2.28 14.94
CA PHE A 8 -3.65 -1.28 14.46
C PHE A 8 -3.43 -0.99 12.99
N ASP A 9 -4.51 -1.11 12.22
CA ASP A 9 -4.55 -0.74 10.81
C ASP A 9 -4.97 0.73 10.69
N PRO A 10 -4.09 1.63 10.18
CA PRO A 10 -4.45 3.02 9.92
C PRO A 10 -5.62 3.19 8.94
N GLU A 11 -6.01 2.15 8.19
CA GLU A 11 -7.21 2.15 7.34
C GLU A 11 -8.52 2.09 8.15
N GLU A 12 -8.48 1.60 9.39
CA GLU A 12 -9.64 1.48 10.29
C GLU A 12 -9.82 2.71 11.20
N ASP A 13 -8.90 3.68 11.13
CA ASP A 13 -8.95 4.90 11.94
C ASP A 13 -10.12 5.80 11.50
N GLU A 14 -11.11 5.98 12.39
CA GLU A 14 -12.15 6.98 12.18
C GLU A 14 -11.54 8.39 12.14
N PRO A 15 -11.80 9.19 11.09
CA PRO A 15 -11.21 10.52 10.98
C PRO A 15 -11.77 11.42 12.08
N VAL A 16 -10.89 11.92 12.95
CA VAL A 16 -11.28 12.93 13.94
C VAL A 16 -11.48 14.25 13.21
N LEU A 17 -12.74 14.67 13.10
CA LEU A 17 -13.11 15.93 12.47
C LEU A 17 -12.79 17.10 13.39
N GLU A 18 -12.23 18.17 12.83
CA GLU A 18 -11.93 19.38 13.59
C GLU A 18 -13.22 20.13 13.95
N LEU A 19 -13.44 20.38 15.25
CA LEU A 19 -14.67 21.01 15.75
C LEU A 19 -14.80 22.47 15.32
N ALA A 20 -13.67 23.16 15.10
CA ALA A 20 -13.62 24.53 14.61
C ALA A 20 -13.66 24.64 13.07
N TRP A 21 -13.95 23.54 12.36
CA TRP A 21 -13.95 23.49 10.90
C TRP A 21 -14.77 24.60 10.22
N PRO A 22 -15.98 24.99 10.67
CA PRO A 22 -16.75 26.06 10.03
C PRO A 22 -16.01 27.40 9.96
N HIS A 23 -15.16 27.70 10.95
CA HIS A 23 -14.33 28.91 10.91
C HIS A 23 -13.08 28.72 10.06
N LEU A 24 -12.42 27.55 10.18
CA LEU A 24 -11.20 27.25 9.42
C LEU A 24 -11.45 27.16 7.92
N GLN A 25 -12.58 26.60 7.51
CA GLN A 25 -12.98 26.50 6.11
C GLN A 25 -13.01 27.87 5.44
N VAL A 26 -13.62 28.87 6.07
CA VAL A 26 -13.70 30.24 5.55
C VAL A 26 -12.32 30.86 5.43
N VAL A 27 -11.43 30.60 6.39
CA VAL A 27 -10.05 31.09 6.37
C VAL A 27 -9.25 30.46 5.22
N TYR A 28 -9.33 29.13 5.05
CA TYR A 28 -8.66 28.43 3.95
C TYR A 28 -9.20 28.86 2.59
N GLU A 29 -10.52 28.99 2.44
CA GLU A 29 -11.14 29.44 1.20
C GLU A 29 -10.76 30.88 0.87
N PHE A 30 -10.78 31.79 1.85
CA PHE A 30 -10.34 33.16 1.66
C PHE A 30 -8.88 33.24 1.22
N PHE A 31 -8.00 32.50 1.90
CA PHE A 31 -6.57 32.49 1.57
C PHE A 31 -6.30 31.91 0.18
N LEU A 32 -7.00 30.83 -0.19
CA LEU A 32 -6.89 30.24 -1.51
C LEU A 32 -7.32 31.22 -2.60
N ARG A 33 -8.47 31.88 -2.45
CA ARG A 33 -8.96 32.89 -3.40
C ARG A 33 -8.03 34.09 -3.49
N PHE A 34 -7.46 34.49 -2.35
CA PHE A 34 -6.46 35.56 -2.29
C PHE A 34 -5.20 35.22 -3.11
N ILE A 35 -4.68 33.99 -2.99
CA ILE A 35 -3.52 33.56 -3.79
C ILE A 35 -3.89 33.38 -5.26
N GLU A 36 -5.08 32.87 -5.57
CA GLU A 36 -5.52 32.64 -6.95
C GLU A 36 -5.82 33.93 -7.72
N SER A 37 -6.14 35.03 -7.02
CA SER A 37 -6.45 36.32 -7.62
C SER A 37 -5.40 36.74 -8.68
N PRO A 38 -5.84 37.24 -9.86
CA PRO A 38 -4.94 37.72 -10.90
C PRO A 38 -4.14 38.95 -10.47
N ASP A 39 -4.71 39.77 -9.58
CA ASP A 39 -4.07 40.99 -9.05
C ASP A 39 -3.05 40.69 -7.93
N PHE A 40 -2.83 39.41 -7.62
CA PHE A 40 -1.89 38.99 -6.58
C PHE A 40 -0.43 39.30 -6.96
N ASN A 41 0.16 40.26 -6.26
CA ASN A 41 1.54 40.66 -6.48
C ASN A 41 2.54 39.81 -5.66
N THR A 42 3.22 38.89 -6.35
CA THR A 42 4.25 38.01 -5.77
C THR A 42 5.43 38.76 -5.16
N ASN A 43 5.75 39.97 -5.63
CA ASN A 43 6.88 40.75 -5.12
C ASN A 43 6.64 41.36 -3.74
N ILE A 44 5.39 41.61 -3.39
CA ILE A 44 5.01 42.08 -2.05
C ILE A 44 4.87 40.88 -1.13
N ALA A 45 4.16 39.85 -1.59
CA ALA A 45 3.88 38.65 -0.80
C ALA A 45 5.14 37.86 -0.39
N LYS A 46 6.21 37.86 -1.21
CA LYS A 46 7.47 37.17 -0.89
C LYS A 46 8.14 37.62 0.41
N LYS A 47 7.80 38.80 0.94
CA LYS A 47 8.33 39.30 2.23
C LYS A 47 7.68 38.63 3.43
N TYR A 48 6.50 38.08 3.25
CA TYR A 48 5.66 37.51 4.30
C TYR A 48 5.50 36.00 4.17
N ILE A 49 5.47 35.50 2.92
CA ILE A 49 5.54 34.07 2.61
C ILE A 49 7.02 33.71 2.53
N ASP A 50 7.62 33.50 3.71
CA ASP A 50 9.01 33.10 3.89
C ASP A 50 9.13 31.59 4.08
N GLN A 51 10.37 31.11 4.26
CA GLN A 51 10.64 29.69 4.50
C GLN A 51 9.96 29.17 5.78
N ARG A 52 9.82 30.03 6.80
CA ARG A 52 9.18 29.66 8.07
C ARG A 52 7.68 29.46 7.89
N PHE A 53 7.02 30.31 7.10
CA PHE A 53 5.62 30.12 6.75
C PHE A 53 5.40 28.77 6.06
N ILE A 54 6.28 28.39 5.13
CA ILE A 54 6.19 27.10 4.44
C ILE A 54 6.38 25.92 5.39
N LEU A 55 7.31 25.98 6.34
CA LEU A 55 7.48 24.91 7.32
C LEU A 55 6.21 24.75 8.18
N ASN A 56 5.69 25.84 8.73
CA ASN A 56 4.45 25.80 9.51
C ASN A 56 3.26 25.29 8.69
N LEU A 57 3.20 25.61 7.39
CA LEU A 57 2.17 25.10 6.49
C LEU A 57 2.32 23.60 6.23
N LEU A 58 3.55 23.11 6.08
CA LEU A 58 3.84 21.70 5.90
C LEU A 58 3.53 20.88 7.16
N ASP A 59 3.79 21.41 8.34
CA ASP A 59 3.45 20.74 9.61
C ASP A 59 1.94 20.50 9.76
N LEU A 60 1.09 21.31 9.11
CA LEU A 60 -0.37 21.12 9.11
C LEU A 60 -0.83 19.93 8.24
N PHE A 61 0.02 19.39 7.36
CA PHE A 61 -0.34 18.20 6.56
C PHE A 61 -0.52 16.95 7.41
N ASP A 62 -0.03 16.92 8.64
CA ASP A 62 -0.27 15.82 9.58
C ASP A 62 -1.65 15.88 10.28
N SER A 63 -2.52 16.82 9.86
CA SER A 63 -3.90 16.90 10.36
C SER A 63 -4.69 15.62 10.08
N GLU A 64 -5.48 15.16 11.07
CA GLU A 64 -6.35 13.99 10.95
C GLU A 64 -7.55 14.27 10.02
N ASP A 65 -7.96 15.54 9.85
CA ASP A 65 -9.10 15.94 9.00
C ASP A 65 -8.72 15.96 7.50
N PRO A 66 -9.28 15.06 6.66
CA PRO A 66 -9.00 15.03 5.22
C PRO A 66 -9.38 16.32 4.49
N ARG A 67 -10.38 17.06 5.00
CA ARG A 67 -10.81 18.33 4.37
C ARG A 67 -9.74 19.40 4.52
N GLU A 68 -9.09 19.46 5.69
CA GLU A 68 -7.97 20.37 5.91
C GLU A 68 -6.81 20.05 4.98
N ARG A 69 -6.46 18.76 4.86
CA ARG A 69 -5.39 18.30 3.97
C ARG A 69 -5.65 18.64 2.51
N ASP A 70 -6.89 18.57 2.01
CA ASP A 70 -7.22 18.93 0.63
C ASP A 70 -7.08 20.44 0.34
N PHE A 71 -7.46 21.30 1.30
CA PHE A 71 -7.21 22.74 1.21
C PHE A 71 -5.71 23.06 1.26
N LEU A 72 -4.96 22.41 2.16
CA LEU A 72 -3.50 22.56 2.25
C LEU A 72 -2.83 22.11 0.96
N LYS A 73 -3.28 20.99 0.39
CA LYS A 73 -2.79 20.45 -0.88
C LYS A 73 -2.88 21.49 -1.99
N THR A 74 -4.08 22.02 -2.19
CA THR A 74 -4.35 23.01 -3.23
C THR A 74 -3.57 24.30 -2.98
N THR A 75 -3.53 24.76 -1.72
CA THR A 75 -2.80 25.96 -1.30
C THR A 75 -1.30 25.85 -1.60
N LEU A 76 -0.66 24.75 -1.19
CA LEU A 76 0.77 24.51 -1.40
C LEU A 76 1.11 24.42 -2.89
N HIS A 77 0.25 23.76 -3.69
CA HIS A 77 0.39 23.71 -5.14
C HIS A 77 0.38 25.12 -5.77
N ARG A 78 -0.56 25.99 -5.37
CA ARG A 78 -0.59 27.39 -5.86
C ARG A 78 0.65 28.19 -5.45
N ILE A 79 1.10 28.03 -4.21
CA ILE A 79 2.29 28.72 -3.69
C ILE A 79 3.53 28.32 -4.50
N TYR A 80 3.80 27.03 -4.67
CA TYR A 80 4.97 26.62 -5.46
C TYR A 80 4.87 27.11 -6.92
N GLY A 81 3.65 27.18 -7.46
CA GLY A 81 3.40 27.64 -8.83
C GLY A 81 3.84 29.08 -9.02
N LYS A 82 3.40 29.96 -8.10
CA LYS A 82 3.67 31.40 -8.13
C LYS A 82 5.05 31.79 -7.60
N PHE A 83 5.60 31.08 -6.63
CA PHE A 83 6.86 31.41 -5.95
C PHE A 83 8.03 30.52 -6.40
N LEU A 84 8.67 30.90 -7.51
CA LEU A 84 9.79 30.15 -8.09
C LEU A 84 10.99 29.99 -7.14
N ASN A 85 11.24 30.98 -6.28
CA ASN A 85 12.35 31.00 -5.31
C ASN A 85 12.16 30.01 -4.15
N LEU A 86 10.92 29.62 -3.85
CA LEU A 86 10.62 28.69 -2.75
C LEU A 86 10.63 27.22 -3.19
N ARG A 87 10.65 26.93 -4.50
CA ARG A 87 10.55 25.56 -5.03
C ARG A 87 11.62 24.61 -4.49
N ALA A 88 12.87 25.04 -4.48
CA ALA A 88 13.97 24.23 -3.97
C ALA A 88 13.82 23.96 -2.47
N PHE A 89 13.35 24.95 -1.71
CA PHE A 89 13.10 24.81 -0.28
C PHE A 89 11.94 23.84 -0.02
N ILE A 90 10.80 24.01 -0.70
CA ILE A 90 9.62 23.13 -0.57
C ILE A 90 10.01 21.67 -0.88
N ARG A 91 10.71 21.41 -1.99
CA ARG A 91 11.17 20.04 -2.33
C ARG A 91 12.04 19.45 -1.23
N ARG A 92 12.99 20.23 -0.69
CA ARG A 92 13.86 19.76 0.39
C ARG A 92 13.08 19.48 1.67
N SER A 93 12.14 20.34 2.05
CA SER A 93 11.32 20.16 3.24
C SER A 93 10.42 18.93 3.12
N ILE A 94 9.79 18.71 1.96
CA ILE A 94 8.97 17.51 1.74
C ILE A 94 9.85 16.24 1.76
N ASN A 95 11.05 16.28 1.18
CA ASN A 95 11.99 15.15 1.27
C ASN A 95 12.36 14.83 2.72
N ASN A 96 12.57 15.85 3.56
CA ASN A 96 12.86 15.64 4.97
C ASN A 96 11.67 14.99 5.70
N ILE A 97 10.45 15.41 5.42
CA ILE A 97 9.22 14.78 5.96
C ILE A 97 9.16 13.31 5.56
N PHE A 98 9.43 12.99 4.29
CA PHE A 98 9.47 11.60 3.84
C PHE A 98 10.60 10.80 4.48
N PHE A 99 11.79 11.37 4.68
CA PHE A 99 12.86 10.67 5.39
C PHE A 99 12.49 10.37 6.84
N GLN A 100 11.90 11.34 7.54
CA GLN A 100 11.41 11.15 8.90
C GLN A 100 10.30 10.09 8.93
N PHE A 101 9.38 10.11 7.96
CA PHE A 101 8.32 9.11 7.83
C PHE A 101 8.88 7.71 7.56
N ILE A 102 9.80 7.54 6.61
CA ILE A 102 10.35 6.22 6.21
C ILE A 102 11.23 5.60 7.30
N TYR A 103 12.02 6.41 8.01
CA TYR A 103 13.09 5.91 8.87
C TYR A 103 12.88 6.14 10.37
N GLU A 104 12.00 7.05 10.78
CA GLU A 104 11.83 7.40 12.21
C GLU A 104 10.43 7.06 12.74
N THR A 105 9.38 7.67 12.18
CA THR A 105 8.05 7.64 12.82
C THR A 105 7.08 6.63 12.21
N GLU A 106 7.26 6.25 10.93
CA GLU A 106 6.35 5.40 10.13
C GLU A 106 4.87 5.86 10.15
N ARG A 107 4.59 7.08 10.62
CA ARG A 107 3.25 7.66 10.76
C ARG A 107 3.27 9.11 10.30
N HIS A 108 2.41 9.41 9.34
CA HIS A 108 2.12 10.76 8.86
C HIS A 108 0.84 10.72 8.02
N ASN A 109 -0.16 11.55 8.34
CA ASN A 109 -1.48 11.46 7.70
C ASN A 109 -1.53 12.04 6.27
N GLY A 110 -0.66 13.02 5.98
CA GLY A 110 -0.67 13.76 4.70
C GLY A 110 0.25 13.24 3.59
N VAL A 111 0.73 11.99 3.67
CA VAL A 111 1.68 11.45 2.67
C VAL A 111 1.06 11.38 1.28
N ALA A 112 -0.21 10.96 1.19
CA ALA A 112 -0.93 10.85 -0.09
C ALA A 112 -1.05 12.21 -0.79
N GLU A 113 -1.44 13.25 -0.06
CA GLU A 113 -1.62 14.60 -0.60
C GLU A 113 -0.28 15.24 -1.00
N LEU A 114 0.78 15.01 -0.23
CA LEU A 114 2.13 15.44 -0.58
C LEU A 114 2.61 14.75 -1.87
N LEU A 115 2.39 13.44 -2.01
CA LEU A 115 2.70 12.70 -3.23
C LEU A 115 1.88 13.21 -4.43
N GLU A 116 0.60 13.53 -4.25
CA GLU A 116 -0.23 14.09 -5.32
C GLU A 116 0.34 15.41 -5.85
N ILE A 117 0.82 16.29 -4.96
CA ILE A 117 1.51 17.53 -5.36
C ILE A 117 2.82 17.21 -6.10
N LEU A 118 3.60 16.27 -5.61
CA LEU A 118 4.88 15.92 -6.25
C LEU A 118 4.67 15.28 -7.63
N GLY A 119 3.76 14.33 -7.74
CA GLY A 119 3.35 13.68 -8.98
C GLY A 119 2.87 14.70 -10.00
N ARG A 120 1.78 15.39 -9.70
CA ARG A 120 1.12 16.27 -10.67
C ARG A 120 1.97 17.45 -11.13
N PHE A 121 2.88 17.92 -10.28
CA PHE A 121 3.42 19.26 -10.45
C PHE A 121 4.94 19.38 -10.31
N VAL A 122 5.61 18.53 -9.54
CA VAL A 122 7.07 18.45 -9.56
C VAL A 122 7.57 17.59 -10.72
N ILE A 123 6.89 16.47 -11.01
CA ILE A 123 7.36 15.43 -11.93
C ILE A 123 6.87 15.65 -13.38
N ILE A 124 5.57 15.90 -13.56
CA ILE A 124 4.94 15.84 -14.90
C ILE A 124 5.14 17.11 -15.73
N ASN A 125 5.05 18.28 -15.08
CA ASN A 125 5.06 19.59 -15.75
C ASN A 125 6.35 20.40 -15.52
N GLY A 126 7.24 19.94 -14.63
CA GLY A 126 8.35 20.75 -14.11
C GLY A 126 9.75 20.33 -14.54
N PHE A 127 9.93 19.10 -15.02
CA PHE A 127 11.25 18.62 -15.41
C PHE A 127 11.62 19.08 -16.82
N ALA A 128 12.69 19.87 -16.89
CA ALA A 128 13.42 20.05 -18.13
C ALA A 128 14.15 18.73 -18.43
N LEU A 129 14.06 18.24 -19.67
CA LEU A 129 14.91 17.16 -20.16
C LEU A 129 16.27 17.75 -20.58
N PRO A 130 17.40 17.11 -20.26
CA PRO A 130 17.52 15.84 -19.52
C PRO A 130 17.23 15.99 -18.01
N LEU A 131 16.71 14.92 -17.39
CA LEU A 131 16.44 14.90 -15.95
C LEU A 131 17.69 15.22 -15.14
N LYS A 132 17.57 16.18 -14.22
CA LYS A 132 18.65 16.48 -13.27
C LYS A 132 18.88 15.32 -12.30
N GLU A 133 20.13 15.15 -11.89
CA GLU A 133 20.55 14.12 -10.93
C GLU A 133 19.83 14.22 -9.57
N GLU A 134 19.42 15.43 -9.16
CA GLU A 134 18.60 15.64 -7.96
C GLU A 134 17.27 14.86 -8.02
N HIS A 135 16.67 14.72 -9.20
CA HIS A 135 15.40 14.03 -9.40
C HIS A 135 15.57 12.51 -9.46
N LYS A 136 16.67 12.05 -10.05
CA LYS A 136 17.06 10.62 -10.02
C LYS A 136 17.36 10.15 -8.60
N THR A 137 18.04 10.99 -7.82
CA THR A 137 18.27 10.75 -6.39
C THR A 137 16.95 10.73 -5.61
N PHE A 138 16.02 11.63 -5.93
CA PHE A 138 14.70 11.65 -5.30
C PHE A 138 13.91 10.35 -5.56
N LEU A 139 13.88 9.87 -6.82
CA LEU A 139 13.25 8.59 -7.16
C LEU A 139 13.87 7.42 -6.37
N THR A 140 15.20 7.28 -6.42
CA THR A 140 15.91 6.13 -5.84
C THR A 140 16.00 6.14 -4.30
N LYS A 141 16.09 7.32 -3.68
CA LYS A 141 16.28 7.47 -2.22
C LYS A 141 14.99 7.77 -1.46
N VAL A 142 13.93 8.21 -2.12
CA VAL A 142 12.69 8.61 -1.45
C VAL A 142 11.50 7.80 -1.96
N LEU A 143 11.19 7.84 -3.26
CA LEU A 143 10.00 7.15 -3.79
C LEU A 143 10.10 5.64 -3.68
N ILE A 144 11.21 5.02 -4.11
CA ILE A 144 11.37 3.56 -4.02
C ILE A 144 11.30 3.08 -2.55
N PRO A 145 12.04 3.65 -1.59
CA PRO A 145 11.94 3.23 -0.20
C PRO A 145 10.58 3.48 0.46
N LEU A 146 9.75 4.38 -0.06
CA LEU A 146 8.40 4.64 0.49
C LEU A 146 7.51 3.38 0.43
N HIS A 147 7.73 2.48 -0.54
CA HIS A 147 7.03 1.19 -0.64
C HIS A 147 7.31 0.24 0.54
N LYS A 148 8.37 0.50 1.33
CA LYS A 148 8.73 -0.30 2.51
C LYS A 148 7.70 -0.16 3.63
N CYS A 149 7.13 1.02 3.82
CA CYS A 149 6.29 1.35 4.98
C CYS A 149 5.03 0.47 5.07
N LYS A 150 4.55 0.21 6.29
CA LYS A 150 3.38 -0.67 6.52
C LYS A 150 2.08 -0.06 5.99
N SER A 151 1.89 1.25 6.18
CA SER A 151 0.72 2.04 5.76
C SER A 151 0.67 2.38 4.28
N LEU A 152 1.29 1.57 3.41
CA LEU A 152 1.37 1.81 1.96
C LEU A 152 -0.02 1.94 1.33
N THR A 153 -1.03 1.20 1.83
CA THR A 153 -2.37 1.17 1.23
C THR A 153 -3.00 2.56 1.09
N LEU A 154 -2.73 3.46 2.03
CA LEU A 154 -3.30 4.82 2.08
C LEU A 154 -2.84 5.74 0.94
N TYR A 155 -1.64 5.53 0.40
CA TYR A 155 -1.02 6.44 -0.57
C TYR A 155 -0.43 5.74 -1.81
N HIS A 156 -0.58 4.43 -1.92
CA HIS A 156 -0.05 3.64 -3.03
C HIS A 156 -0.50 4.15 -4.40
N PRO A 157 -1.80 4.47 -4.68
CA PRO A 157 -2.19 4.95 -6.00
C PRO A 157 -1.44 6.23 -6.41
N GLN A 158 -1.22 7.15 -5.47
CA GLN A 158 -0.49 8.39 -5.72
C GLN A 158 1.00 8.13 -5.92
N LEU A 159 1.57 7.16 -5.20
CA LEU A 159 2.96 6.75 -5.34
C LEU A 159 3.23 6.08 -6.69
N ALA A 160 2.42 5.08 -7.06
CA ALA A 160 2.51 4.38 -8.34
C ALA A 160 2.40 5.37 -9.50
N TYR A 161 1.43 6.30 -9.43
CA TYR A 161 1.32 7.39 -10.40
C TYR A 161 2.60 8.23 -10.51
N CYS A 162 3.25 8.58 -9.39
CA CYS A 162 4.51 9.31 -9.42
C CYS A 162 5.64 8.50 -10.10
N VAL A 163 5.72 7.20 -9.83
CA VAL A 163 6.75 6.31 -10.39
C VAL A 163 6.57 6.14 -11.89
N VAL A 164 5.36 5.81 -12.35
CA VAL A 164 5.03 5.66 -13.79
C VAL A 164 5.35 6.95 -14.55
N GLN A 165 4.97 8.10 -13.98
CA GLN A 165 5.24 9.41 -14.59
C GLN A 165 6.74 9.75 -14.65
N PHE A 166 7.57 9.23 -13.75
CA PHE A 166 9.02 9.34 -13.86
C PHE A 166 9.57 8.51 -15.03
N LEU A 167 9.03 7.30 -15.23
CA LEU A 167 9.44 6.39 -16.29
C LEU A 167 9.01 6.89 -17.68
N GLU A 168 7.84 7.51 -17.80
CA GLU A 168 7.40 8.16 -19.05
C GLU A 168 8.36 9.29 -19.50
N LYS A 169 9.09 9.93 -18.56
CA LYS A 169 10.05 11.00 -18.87
C LYS A 169 11.45 10.48 -19.19
N ASP A 170 11.90 9.42 -18.52
CA ASP A 170 13.22 8.81 -18.72
C ASP A 170 13.13 7.29 -18.54
N PRO A 171 12.86 6.54 -19.63
CA PRO A 171 12.73 5.07 -19.59
C PRO A 171 13.99 4.36 -19.09
N GLY A 172 15.16 5.01 -19.16
CA GLY A 172 16.43 4.43 -18.69
C GLY A 172 16.49 4.19 -17.17
N LEU A 173 15.53 4.73 -16.41
CA LEU A 173 15.41 4.50 -14.96
C LEU A 173 14.64 3.22 -14.60
N THR A 174 14.04 2.55 -15.58
CA THR A 174 13.17 1.38 -15.37
C THR A 174 13.87 0.24 -14.62
N ASP A 175 15.12 -0.06 -14.99
CA ASP A 175 15.90 -1.13 -14.35
C ASP A 175 16.11 -0.86 -12.85
N GLU A 176 16.48 0.38 -12.49
CA GLU A 176 16.67 0.78 -11.09
C GLU A 176 15.35 0.71 -10.29
N VAL A 177 14.24 1.13 -10.90
CA VAL A 177 12.91 1.11 -10.26
C VAL A 177 12.43 -0.32 -10.03
N ILE A 178 12.40 -1.17 -11.06
CA ILE A 178 11.95 -2.56 -10.93
C ILE A 178 12.86 -3.33 -9.98
N THR A 179 14.18 -3.21 -10.09
CA THR A 179 15.11 -3.84 -9.14
C THR A 179 14.88 -3.35 -7.71
N GLY A 180 14.55 -2.07 -7.53
CA GLY A 180 14.15 -1.48 -6.25
C GLY A 180 12.87 -2.08 -5.68
N LEU A 181 11.81 -2.19 -6.49
CA LEU A 181 10.54 -2.80 -6.10
C LEU A 181 10.71 -4.29 -5.76
N LEU A 182 11.45 -5.04 -6.58
CA LEU A 182 11.75 -6.45 -6.32
C LEU A 182 12.60 -6.66 -5.05
N ARG A 183 13.41 -5.68 -4.65
CA ARG A 183 14.16 -5.69 -3.39
C ARG A 183 13.24 -5.52 -2.18
N TYR A 184 12.24 -4.65 -2.28
CA TYR A 184 11.29 -4.37 -1.20
C TYR A 184 10.02 -5.21 -1.26
N TRP A 185 10.04 -6.31 -2.02
CA TRP A 185 8.89 -7.20 -2.19
C TRP A 185 8.32 -7.67 -0.84
N PRO A 186 7.03 -7.44 -0.57
CA PRO A 186 6.39 -7.88 0.67
C PRO A 186 6.28 -9.41 0.72
N LYS A 187 6.71 -10.02 1.83
CA LYS A 187 6.67 -11.49 2.03
C LYS A 187 5.59 -11.96 3.01
N VAL A 188 5.06 -11.05 3.82
CA VAL A 188 4.16 -11.35 4.95
C VAL A 188 2.84 -10.59 4.88
N ASN A 189 2.66 -9.73 3.89
CA ASN A 189 1.47 -8.88 3.72
C ASN A 189 0.93 -9.05 2.29
N SER A 190 -0.10 -9.89 2.15
CA SER A 190 -0.72 -10.22 0.87
C SER A 190 -1.39 -9.01 0.20
N PRO A 191 -2.12 -8.12 0.91
CA PRO A 191 -2.64 -6.90 0.31
C PRO A 191 -1.55 -6.05 -0.35
N LYS A 192 -0.42 -5.83 0.33
CA LYS A 192 0.73 -5.12 -0.26
C LYS A 192 1.30 -5.85 -1.47
N GLU A 193 1.35 -7.17 -1.46
CA GLU A 193 1.81 -7.95 -2.62
C GLU A 193 0.91 -7.74 -3.85
N VAL A 194 -0.42 -7.70 -3.64
CA VAL A 194 -1.38 -7.35 -4.70
C VAL A 194 -1.15 -5.92 -5.21
N MET A 195 -0.85 -4.96 -4.33
CA MET A 195 -0.52 -3.59 -4.72
C MET A 195 0.73 -3.51 -5.58
N PHE A 196 1.82 -4.19 -5.21
CA PHE A 196 3.04 -4.26 -6.00
C PHE A 196 2.80 -4.89 -7.39
N LEU A 197 1.95 -5.92 -7.46
CA LEU A 197 1.54 -6.51 -8.75
C LEU A 197 0.71 -5.52 -9.59
N ASN A 198 -0.12 -4.67 -8.97
CA ASN A 198 -0.80 -3.60 -9.70
C ASN A 198 0.20 -2.59 -10.29
N GLU A 199 1.11 -2.09 -9.45
CA GLU A 199 2.09 -1.09 -9.88
C GLU A 199 3.01 -1.60 -10.97
N ILE A 200 3.46 -2.86 -10.89
CA ILE A 200 4.30 -3.47 -11.92
C ILE A 200 3.56 -3.59 -13.25
N GLU A 201 2.25 -3.88 -13.26
CA GLU A 201 1.50 -3.89 -14.50
C GLU A 201 1.46 -2.50 -15.15
N GLU A 202 1.19 -1.46 -14.37
CA GLU A 202 1.19 -0.08 -14.87
C GLU A 202 2.58 0.34 -15.39
N ILE A 203 3.66 -0.11 -14.73
CA ILE A 203 5.03 0.13 -15.19
C ILE A 203 5.32 -0.64 -16.49
N LEU A 204 4.85 -1.89 -16.60
CA LEU A 204 5.03 -2.70 -17.81
C LEU A 204 4.33 -2.06 -19.01
N ASP A 205 3.14 -1.48 -18.87
CA ASP A 205 2.40 -0.86 -19.96
C ASP A 205 3.14 0.33 -20.62
N VAL A 206 3.97 1.06 -19.87
CA VAL A 206 4.79 2.18 -20.39
C VAL A 206 6.21 1.78 -20.78
N MET A 207 6.59 0.52 -20.57
CA MET A 207 7.97 0.05 -20.72
C MET A 207 8.35 -0.22 -22.18
N GLU A 208 9.55 0.22 -22.56
CA GLU A 208 10.13 -0.12 -23.86
C GLU A 208 10.73 -1.54 -23.90
N HIS A 209 10.69 -2.18 -25.07
CA HIS A 209 11.15 -3.55 -25.29
C HIS A 209 12.63 -3.77 -24.90
N ASN A 210 13.49 -2.76 -25.12
CA ASN A 210 14.92 -2.85 -24.82
C ASN A 210 15.21 -2.90 -23.31
N GLU A 211 14.43 -2.16 -22.52
CA GLU A 211 14.59 -2.13 -21.06
C GLU A 211 13.98 -3.40 -20.44
N PHE A 212 12.89 -3.90 -21.00
CA PHE A 212 12.26 -5.15 -20.57
C PHE A 212 13.23 -6.35 -20.59
N GLN A 213 14.06 -6.47 -21.62
CA GLN A 213 15.03 -7.58 -21.74
C GLN A 213 16.03 -7.65 -20.58
N LYS A 214 16.35 -6.52 -19.93
CA LYS A 214 17.29 -6.48 -18.80
C LYS A 214 16.65 -7.03 -17.52
N ILE A 215 15.36 -6.79 -17.34
CA ILE A 215 14.63 -7.09 -16.09
C ILE A 215 13.81 -8.38 -16.14
N MET A 216 13.46 -8.87 -17.35
CA MET A 216 12.46 -9.93 -17.54
C MET A 216 12.74 -11.19 -16.71
N ALA A 217 13.99 -11.63 -16.63
CA ALA A 217 14.33 -12.85 -15.89
C ALA A 217 14.06 -12.70 -14.39
N ALA A 218 14.47 -11.58 -13.79
CA ALA A 218 14.27 -11.30 -12.36
C ALA A 218 12.78 -11.08 -12.04
N LEU A 219 12.09 -10.35 -12.91
CA LEU A 219 10.66 -10.06 -12.77
C LEU A 219 9.81 -11.33 -12.85
N PHE A 220 9.97 -12.14 -13.90
CA PHE A 220 9.18 -13.35 -14.06
C PHE A 220 9.55 -14.44 -13.05
N THR A 221 10.78 -14.46 -12.51
CA THR A 221 11.09 -15.31 -11.36
C THR A 221 10.25 -14.94 -10.13
N ARG A 222 9.92 -13.66 -9.95
CA ARG A 222 9.05 -13.20 -8.86
C ARG A 222 7.58 -13.45 -9.15
N ILE A 223 7.12 -13.19 -10.37
CA ILE A 223 5.75 -13.52 -10.80
C ILE A 223 5.49 -15.02 -10.68
N ALA A 224 6.46 -15.88 -11.03
CA ALA A 224 6.39 -17.33 -10.84
C ALA A 224 6.06 -17.72 -9.40
N LEU A 225 6.71 -17.07 -8.43
CA LEU A 225 6.43 -17.29 -7.01
C LEU A 225 5.01 -16.80 -6.63
N CYS A 226 4.59 -15.65 -7.15
CA CYS A 226 3.25 -15.10 -6.90
C CYS A 226 2.14 -16.01 -7.44
N VAL A 227 2.34 -16.58 -8.63
CA VAL A 227 1.41 -17.55 -9.23
C VAL A 227 1.35 -18.81 -8.37
N SER A 228 2.48 -19.29 -7.85
CA SER A 228 2.53 -20.45 -6.93
C SER A 228 2.04 -20.15 -5.50
N SER A 229 1.65 -18.91 -5.21
CA SER A 229 1.21 -18.52 -3.86
C SER A 229 -0.11 -19.23 -3.50
N PRO A 230 -0.25 -19.75 -2.27
CA PRO A 230 -1.51 -20.34 -1.82
C PRO A 230 -2.61 -19.28 -1.63
N HIS A 231 -2.24 -17.99 -1.54
CA HIS A 231 -3.16 -16.89 -1.35
C HIS A 231 -3.87 -16.51 -2.66
N PHE A 232 -5.18 -16.74 -2.73
CA PHE A 232 -5.88 -16.65 -4.01
C PHE A 232 -5.82 -15.25 -4.65
N GLN A 233 -5.93 -14.17 -3.89
CA GLN A 233 -5.91 -12.81 -4.47
C GLN A 233 -4.56 -12.48 -5.12
N VAL A 234 -3.46 -13.03 -4.60
CA VAL A 234 -2.12 -12.80 -5.15
C VAL A 234 -1.94 -13.58 -6.45
N ALA A 235 -2.29 -14.88 -6.42
CA ALA A 235 -2.20 -15.74 -7.59
C ALA A 235 -3.14 -15.28 -8.72
N GLU A 236 -4.38 -14.94 -8.39
CA GLU A 236 -5.36 -14.37 -9.34
C GLU A 236 -4.83 -13.06 -9.94
N ARG A 237 -4.32 -12.14 -9.10
CA ARG A 237 -3.79 -10.87 -9.60
C ARG A 237 -2.60 -11.03 -10.53
N ALA A 238 -1.69 -11.96 -10.22
CA ALA A 238 -0.55 -12.27 -11.07
C ALA A 238 -0.98 -12.91 -12.39
N LEU A 239 -1.96 -13.84 -12.36
CA LEU A 239 -2.49 -14.49 -13.57
C LEU A 239 -3.27 -13.53 -14.48
N TYR A 240 -3.78 -12.41 -13.96
CA TYR A 240 -4.39 -11.39 -14.79
C TYR A 240 -3.43 -10.72 -15.79
N TYR A 241 -2.11 -10.83 -15.63
CA TYR A 241 -1.15 -10.32 -16.60
C TYR A 241 -1.31 -10.97 -17.99
N TRP A 242 -1.80 -12.21 -18.05
CA TRP A 242 -2.08 -12.90 -19.31
C TRP A 242 -3.32 -12.39 -20.05
N ASN A 243 -4.13 -11.53 -19.41
CA ASN A 243 -5.25 -10.87 -20.08
C ASN A 243 -4.84 -9.54 -20.74
N ASN A 244 -3.66 -9.00 -20.40
CA ASN A 244 -3.15 -7.77 -20.99
C ASN A 244 -2.38 -8.08 -22.28
N GLU A 245 -2.93 -7.66 -23.42
CA GLU A 245 -2.35 -7.92 -24.75
C GLU A 245 -0.92 -7.38 -24.87
N TYR A 246 -0.61 -6.24 -24.25
CA TYR A 246 0.73 -5.66 -24.33
C TYR A 246 1.76 -6.54 -23.63
N ILE A 247 1.46 -7.00 -22.42
CA ILE A 247 2.34 -7.89 -21.66
C ILE A 247 2.47 -9.24 -22.37
N VAL A 248 1.38 -9.79 -22.93
CA VAL A 248 1.42 -11.04 -23.70
C VAL A 248 2.33 -10.91 -24.93
N ASN A 249 2.28 -9.79 -25.64
CA ASN A 249 3.18 -9.54 -26.78
C ASN A 249 4.66 -9.47 -26.34
N LEU A 250 4.96 -8.74 -25.25
CA LEU A 250 6.31 -8.68 -24.67
C LEU A 250 6.83 -10.07 -24.24
N MET A 251 5.94 -10.89 -23.67
CA MET A 251 6.23 -12.28 -23.32
C MET A 251 6.50 -13.13 -24.56
N GLY A 252 5.72 -12.95 -25.63
CA GLY A 252 5.86 -13.67 -26.89
C GLY A 252 7.23 -13.45 -27.53
N ASP A 253 7.68 -12.19 -27.61
CA ASP A 253 8.99 -11.85 -28.19
C ASP A 253 10.17 -12.44 -27.39
N ASN A 254 9.99 -12.67 -26.09
CA ASN A 254 11.03 -13.15 -25.18
C ASN A 254 10.73 -14.53 -24.57
N VAL A 255 9.89 -15.32 -25.25
CA VAL A 255 9.36 -16.61 -24.75
C VAL A 255 10.46 -17.61 -24.37
N ASN A 256 11.61 -17.56 -25.06
CA ASN A 256 12.75 -18.44 -24.83
C ASN A 256 13.29 -18.38 -23.38
N VAL A 257 13.16 -17.22 -22.72
CA VAL A 257 13.63 -17.02 -21.34
C VAL A 257 12.48 -17.12 -20.35
N ILE A 258 11.31 -16.58 -20.72
CA ILE A 258 10.15 -16.46 -19.80
C ILE A 258 9.47 -17.82 -19.60
N LEU A 259 9.27 -18.59 -20.66
CA LEU A 259 8.53 -19.85 -20.58
C LEU A 259 9.18 -20.87 -19.63
N PRO A 260 10.50 -21.14 -19.68
CA PRO A 260 11.14 -22.06 -18.74
C PRO A 260 11.01 -21.65 -17.26
N ILE A 261 10.90 -20.34 -16.97
CA ILE A 261 10.74 -19.82 -15.60
C ILE A 261 9.30 -19.98 -15.13
N MET A 262 8.33 -19.72 -16.01
CA MET A 262 6.90 -19.72 -15.68
C MET A 262 6.25 -21.10 -15.77
N PHE A 263 6.83 -22.03 -16.52
CA PHE A 263 6.26 -23.36 -16.73
C PHE A 263 6.13 -24.18 -15.43
N PRO A 264 7.17 -24.32 -14.58
CA PRO A 264 7.07 -25.13 -13.36
C PRO A 264 5.92 -24.75 -12.40
N PRO A 265 5.72 -23.46 -12.02
CA PRO A 265 4.63 -23.08 -11.11
C PRO A 265 3.25 -23.24 -11.77
N LEU A 266 3.12 -22.93 -13.06
CA LEU A 266 1.85 -23.10 -13.78
C LEU A 266 1.46 -24.59 -13.87
N TYR A 267 2.39 -25.45 -14.26
CA TYR A 267 2.17 -26.90 -14.37
C TYR A 267 1.86 -27.55 -13.01
N LYS A 268 2.52 -27.09 -11.93
CA LYS A 268 2.21 -27.58 -10.58
C LYS A 268 0.80 -27.18 -10.15
N ASN A 269 0.42 -25.92 -10.35
CA ASN A 269 -0.89 -25.41 -9.96
C ASN A 269 -2.03 -25.97 -10.82
N SER A 270 -1.77 -26.39 -12.06
CA SER A 270 -2.77 -27.07 -12.89
C SER A 270 -3.10 -28.49 -12.39
N LYS A 271 -2.23 -29.12 -11.59
CA LYS A 271 -2.51 -30.47 -11.05
C LYS A 271 -3.31 -30.45 -9.75
N GLY A 272 -3.26 -29.37 -8.96
CA GLY A 272 -3.93 -29.34 -7.67
C GLY A 272 -3.88 -27.98 -6.98
N HIS A 273 -4.72 -27.05 -7.44
CA HIS A 273 -4.98 -25.80 -6.74
C HIS A 273 -6.37 -25.83 -6.09
N TRP A 274 -6.49 -25.45 -4.81
CA TRP A 274 -7.74 -25.52 -4.05
C TRP A 274 -8.86 -24.63 -4.63
N ASN A 275 -8.48 -23.51 -5.24
CA ASN A 275 -9.42 -22.58 -5.89
C ASN A 275 -9.59 -22.91 -7.39
N ARG A 276 -10.84 -23.19 -7.79
CA ARG A 276 -11.22 -23.53 -9.17
C ARG A 276 -11.03 -22.39 -10.17
N THR A 277 -11.19 -21.14 -9.75
CA THR A 277 -11.00 -19.97 -10.64
C THR A 277 -9.54 -19.86 -11.08
N ILE A 278 -8.61 -20.01 -10.13
CA ILE A 278 -7.17 -20.00 -10.41
C ILE A 278 -6.79 -21.14 -11.35
N HIS A 279 -7.37 -22.32 -11.15
CA HIS A 279 -7.17 -23.46 -12.04
C HIS A 279 -7.54 -23.13 -13.49
N GLY A 280 -8.68 -22.48 -13.73
CA GLY A 280 -9.09 -22.01 -15.04
C GLY A 280 -8.14 -20.94 -15.64
N LEU A 281 -7.69 -19.98 -14.83
CA LEU A 281 -6.73 -18.96 -15.26
C LEU A 281 -5.36 -19.55 -15.62
N VAL A 282 -4.89 -20.54 -14.87
CA VAL A 282 -3.64 -21.25 -15.15
C VAL A 282 -3.72 -22.01 -16.47
N TYR A 283 -4.83 -22.70 -16.75
CA TYR A 283 -5.00 -23.37 -18.05
C TYR A 283 -5.05 -22.39 -19.21
N ASN A 284 -5.71 -21.24 -19.05
CA ASN A 284 -5.68 -20.19 -20.06
C ASN A 284 -4.23 -19.73 -20.33
N ALA A 285 -3.46 -19.45 -19.28
CA ALA A 285 -2.06 -19.06 -19.39
C ALA A 285 -1.19 -20.16 -20.07
N LEU A 286 -1.38 -21.43 -19.71
CA LEU A 286 -0.67 -22.55 -20.35
C LEU A 286 -1.04 -22.69 -21.84
N LYS A 287 -2.32 -22.52 -22.19
CA LYS A 287 -2.78 -22.54 -23.57
C LYS A 287 -2.15 -21.42 -24.40
N LEU A 288 -2.12 -20.20 -23.86
CA LEU A 288 -1.47 -19.07 -24.52
C LEU A 288 0.02 -19.34 -24.79
N PHE A 289 0.75 -19.91 -23.83
CA PHE A 289 2.15 -20.28 -24.05
C PHE A 289 2.34 -21.39 -25.09
N MET A 290 1.44 -22.38 -25.10
CA MET A 290 1.44 -23.43 -26.12
C MET A 290 1.18 -22.86 -27.51
N ASP A 291 0.25 -21.91 -27.64
CA ASP A 291 -0.07 -21.25 -28.91
C ASP A 291 1.08 -20.36 -29.41
N ILE A 292 1.82 -19.69 -28.50
CA ILE A 292 3.00 -18.87 -28.84
C ILE A 292 4.16 -19.74 -29.34
N SER A 293 4.51 -20.81 -28.62
CA SER A 293 5.63 -21.68 -29.00
C SER A 293 5.40 -23.14 -28.59
N PRO A 294 4.79 -23.96 -29.46
CA PRO A 294 4.51 -25.36 -29.16
C PRO A 294 5.77 -26.17 -28.86
N LYS A 295 6.83 -25.95 -29.65
CA LYS A 295 8.09 -26.71 -29.53
C LYS A 295 8.78 -26.45 -28.18
N LEU A 296 8.86 -25.19 -27.76
CA LEU A 296 9.48 -24.86 -26.46
C LEU A 296 8.64 -25.34 -25.30
N PHE A 297 7.32 -25.37 -25.45
CA PHE A 297 6.41 -25.91 -24.45
C PHE A 297 6.66 -27.42 -24.22
N ASP A 298 6.81 -28.19 -25.29
CA ASP A 298 7.16 -29.62 -25.22
C ASP A 298 8.54 -29.83 -24.57
N ASP A 299 9.53 -29.03 -24.97
CA ASP A 299 10.89 -29.08 -24.40
C ASP A 299 10.87 -28.77 -22.89
N CYS A 300 10.11 -27.76 -22.45
CA CYS A 300 9.94 -27.42 -21.03
C CYS A 300 9.21 -28.53 -20.26
N THR A 301 8.20 -29.16 -20.87
CA THR A 301 7.49 -30.30 -20.28
C THR A 301 8.44 -31.47 -20.01
N ASN A 302 9.28 -31.80 -21.00
CA ASN A 302 10.27 -32.87 -20.87
C ASN A 302 11.35 -32.53 -19.83
N GLN A 303 11.87 -31.30 -19.83
CA GLN A 303 12.84 -30.84 -18.83
C GLN A 303 12.26 -30.89 -17.41
N TYR A 304 11.00 -30.47 -17.23
CA TYR A 304 10.33 -30.52 -15.94
C TYR A 304 10.17 -31.96 -15.43
N LYS A 305 9.75 -32.89 -16.29
CA LYS A 305 9.67 -34.33 -15.96
C LYS A 305 11.04 -34.88 -15.53
N GLN A 306 12.11 -34.57 -16.28
CA GLN A 306 13.48 -34.98 -15.95
C GLN A 306 13.95 -34.39 -14.62
N GLN A 307 13.68 -33.11 -14.37
CA GLN A 307 14.08 -32.43 -13.14
C GLN A 307 13.38 -33.01 -11.91
N ARG A 308 12.09 -33.35 -12.01
CA ARG A 308 11.34 -34.04 -10.95
C ARG A 308 11.88 -35.43 -10.64
N GLN A 309 12.22 -36.21 -11.67
CA GLN A 309 12.87 -37.53 -11.47
C GLN A 309 14.24 -37.38 -10.78
N LEU A 310 15.04 -36.39 -11.19
CA LEU A 310 16.33 -36.11 -10.57
C LEU A 310 16.19 -35.66 -9.10
N GLU A 311 15.20 -34.83 -8.79
CA GLU A 311 14.90 -34.39 -7.42
C GLU A 311 14.44 -35.55 -6.53
N ARG A 312 13.57 -36.43 -7.03
CA ARG A 312 13.17 -37.67 -6.34
C ARG A 312 14.39 -38.56 -6.06
N LYS A 313 15.27 -38.74 -7.05
CA LYS A 313 16.51 -39.51 -6.87
C LYS A 313 17.42 -38.87 -5.80
N LYS A 314 17.63 -37.55 -5.86
CA LYS A 314 18.43 -36.83 -4.85
C LYS A 314 17.83 -36.93 -3.45
N GLN A 315 16.50 -36.90 -3.32
CA GLN A 315 15.83 -37.07 -2.04
C GLN A 315 16.07 -38.48 -1.49
N LYS A 316 15.91 -39.51 -2.31
CA LYS A 316 16.22 -40.90 -1.94
C LYS A 316 17.69 -41.09 -1.55
N ASP A 317 18.61 -40.51 -2.31
CA ASP A 317 20.04 -40.56 -2.00
C ASP A 317 20.35 -39.89 -0.63
N ARG A 318 19.64 -38.81 -0.29
CA ARG A 318 19.75 -38.16 1.04
C ARG A 318 19.23 -39.07 2.15
N GLU A 319 18.06 -39.67 1.97
CA GLU A 319 17.45 -40.59 2.93
C GLU A 319 18.37 -41.80 3.19
N ASP A 320 18.91 -42.39 2.12
CA ASP A 320 19.86 -43.50 2.22
C ASP A 320 21.15 -43.11 2.96
N MET A 321 21.64 -41.87 2.77
CA MET A 321 22.79 -41.35 3.50
C MET A 321 22.47 -41.15 4.99
N TRP A 322 21.31 -40.60 5.32
CA TRP A 322 20.85 -40.42 6.70
C TRP A 322 20.68 -41.76 7.40
N ALA A 323 20.06 -42.75 6.75
CA ALA A 323 19.89 -44.10 7.30
C ALA A 323 21.25 -44.79 7.56
N LYS A 324 22.22 -44.63 6.64
CA LYS A 324 23.60 -45.12 6.85
C LYS A 324 24.30 -44.43 8.01
N LEU A 325 24.08 -43.13 8.19
CA LEU A 325 24.64 -42.36 9.29
C LEU A 325 24.05 -42.82 10.64
N GLU A 326 22.74 -43.00 10.70
CA GLU A 326 22.02 -43.51 11.86
C GLU A 326 22.51 -44.90 12.25
N HIS A 327 22.62 -45.82 11.29
CA HIS A 327 23.15 -47.16 11.54
C HIS A 327 24.59 -47.12 12.08
N LYS A 328 25.46 -46.28 11.50
CA LYS A 328 26.85 -46.12 12.00
C LYS A 328 26.87 -45.51 13.40
N ALA A 329 26.01 -44.54 13.68
CA ALA A 329 25.90 -43.93 15.01
C ALA A 329 25.44 -44.96 16.05
N ALA A 330 24.45 -45.80 15.72
CA ALA A 330 23.97 -46.88 16.58
C ALA A 330 25.05 -47.95 16.86
N MET A 331 25.85 -48.34 15.85
CA MET A 331 26.96 -49.26 16.05
C MET A 331 28.08 -48.66 16.92
N ASN A 332 28.43 -47.39 16.72
CA ASN A 332 29.40 -46.71 17.57
C ASN A 332 28.92 -46.60 19.03
N LEU A 333 27.61 -46.47 19.26
CA LEU A 333 27.03 -46.48 20.61
C LEU A 333 27.17 -47.85 21.30
N GLN A 334 27.13 -48.94 20.52
CA GLN A 334 27.29 -50.31 21.03
C GLN A 334 28.76 -50.72 21.22
N GLU A 335 29.69 -50.14 20.46
CA GLU A 335 31.14 -50.40 20.58
C GLU A 335 31.84 -49.54 21.66
N MET A 336 31.13 -48.60 22.29
CA MET A 336 31.67 -47.88 23.45
C MET A 336 31.76 -48.83 24.66
N PRO A 337 32.97 -49.09 25.22
CA PRO A 337 33.09 -49.86 26.44
C PRO A 337 32.39 -49.11 27.58
N THR A 338 31.59 -49.83 28.36
CA THR A 338 31.06 -49.39 29.65
C THR A 338 32.21 -49.07 30.61
N SER A 339 32.71 -47.85 30.53
CA SER A 339 33.55 -47.18 31.53
C SER A 339 32.98 -45.78 31.72
N PRO A 340 32.81 -45.31 32.96
CA PRO A 340 31.91 -44.20 33.28
C PRO A 340 32.45 -42.90 32.70
N VAL A 341 31.90 -42.48 31.56
CA VAL A 341 32.05 -41.11 31.07
C VAL A 341 30.99 -40.26 31.76
N GLU A 342 31.12 -40.09 33.08
CA GLU A 342 30.26 -39.21 33.87
C GLU A 342 30.44 -37.71 33.50
N ASN A 343 31.38 -37.35 32.61
CA ASN A 343 31.76 -35.95 32.40
C ASN A 343 31.64 -35.39 30.98
N PHE A 344 31.03 -36.07 30.00
CA PHE A 344 30.91 -35.52 28.63
C PHE A 344 29.50 -35.11 28.19
N PHE A 345 28.45 -35.46 28.95
CA PHE A 345 27.07 -35.02 28.69
C PHE A 345 26.52 -34.03 29.74
N SER A 346 27.39 -33.42 30.56
CA SER A 346 27.01 -32.33 31.47
C SER A 346 27.12 -30.96 30.79
N TYR A 347 26.60 -30.80 29.58
CA TYR A 347 26.23 -29.48 29.08
C TYR A 347 24.73 -29.32 29.23
N ARG A 348 24.31 -29.03 30.46
CA ARG A 348 22.98 -28.47 30.73
C ARG A 348 23.04 -27.02 30.26
N PHE A 349 22.14 -26.63 29.35
CA PHE A 349 21.92 -25.22 29.06
C PHE A 349 21.78 -24.47 30.40
N PRO A 350 22.46 -23.33 30.60
CA PRO A 350 22.42 -22.63 31.87
C PRO A 350 20.99 -22.13 32.11
N THR A 351 20.22 -22.89 32.88
CA THR A 351 19.05 -22.40 33.59
C THR A 351 19.60 -21.56 34.73
N GLY A 352 19.61 -20.25 34.53
CA GLY A 352 19.97 -19.31 35.58
C GLY A 352 18.95 -19.39 36.70
N ASP A 353 19.37 -19.90 37.85
CA ASP A 353 18.75 -19.66 39.15
C ASP A 353 19.90 -19.18 40.04
N ASP A 354 19.83 -17.97 40.61
CA ASP A 354 19.17 -17.75 41.90
C ASP A 354 18.95 -16.24 42.18
N PRO A 355 18.15 -15.82 43.20
CA PRO A 355 16.97 -16.50 43.76
C PRO A 355 15.85 -15.52 44.17
N VAL A 356 14.56 -15.75 43.85
CA VAL A 356 13.47 -15.36 44.79
C VAL A 356 12.21 -16.24 44.63
N ASN A 357 12.13 -17.25 45.50
CA ASN A 357 10.99 -17.61 46.34
C ASN A 357 9.56 -17.72 45.73
N ALA A 358 9.11 -18.97 45.59
CA ALA A 358 7.82 -19.54 46.00
C ALA A 358 6.55 -18.67 45.95
N ASN A 359 5.61 -19.06 45.07
CA ASN A 359 4.39 -19.82 45.41
C ASN A 359 3.48 -19.85 44.17
N ILE A 360 2.98 -21.03 43.80
CA ILE A 360 1.57 -21.31 43.42
C ILE A 360 1.51 -22.77 42.94
N ASN A 361 0.86 -23.58 43.77
CA ASN A 361 0.38 -24.91 43.43
C ASN A 361 -0.67 -24.84 42.32
N GLY A 362 -0.75 -25.87 41.46
CA GLY A 362 -2.01 -26.19 40.78
C GLY A 362 -1.88 -26.97 39.47
N ALA A 363 -1.73 -28.29 39.59
CA ALA A 363 -2.26 -29.33 38.70
C ALA A 363 -2.40 -29.05 37.18
N LEU A 364 -1.60 -29.74 36.38
CA LEU A 364 -1.97 -30.10 35.00
C LEU A 364 -1.70 -31.59 34.79
N SER A 365 -2.82 -32.31 34.73
CA SER A 365 -2.98 -33.66 34.20
C SER A 365 -2.92 -33.66 32.67
N ASP A 366 -2.37 -34.75 32.15
CA ASP A 366 -2.42 -35.29 30.79
C ASP A 366 -3.47 -34.70 29.82
N GLU A 367 -3.00 -34.21 28.67
CA GLU A 367 -3.58 -34.38 27.32
C GLU A 367 -2.42 -34.14 26.32
N PRO A 368 -2.14 -35.04 25.35
CA PRO A 368 -1.15 -34.78 24.30
C PRO A 368 -1.79 -34.00 23.14
N ASP A 369 -1.32 -32.77 22.91
CA ASP A 369 -1.71 -31.97 21.76
C ASP A 369 -1.19 -32.57 20.45
N ASN A 370 -2.13 -32.69 19.51
CA ASN A 370 -1.96 -33.13 18.12
C ASN A 370 -0.91 -32.30 17.38
N ILE A 371 0.24 -32.91 17.07
CA ILE A 371 1.10 -32.48 15.97
C ILE A 371 0.55 -33.15 14.71
N MET A 372 -0.06 -32.33 13.86
CA MET A 372 -0.58 -32.72 12.55
C MET A 372 0.62 -32.85 11.61
N ASP A 373 1.24 -34.03 11.61
CA ASP A 373 2.19 -34.43 10.58
C ASP A 373 1.41 -34.75 9.30
N ASP A 374 1.55 -33.91 8.28
CA ASP A 374 1.12 -34.20 6.91
C ASP A 374 2.05 -35.27 6.30
N TYR A 375 1.88 -36.51 6.76
CA TYR A 375 2.28 -37.72 6.05
C TYR A 375 1.14 -38.12 5.11
N GLU A 376 1.14 -37.59 3.88
CA GLU A 376 0.50 -38.31 2.76
C GLU A 376 1.41 -39.49 2.40
N GLY A 377 1.09 -40.65 2.99
CA GLY A 377 1.67 -41.93 2.61
C GLY A 377 0.98 -42.49 1.39
N ASP A 378 1.54 -42.25 0.20
CA ASP A 378 1.35 -43.14 -0.94
C ASP A 378 2.41 -44.24 -0.84
N ALA A 379 2.07 -45.29 -0.10
CA ALA A 379 2.62 -46.61 -0.35
C ALA A 379 1.84 -47.20 -1.53
N ASP A 380 2.29 -46.90 -2.76
CA ASP A 380 1.92 -47.71 -3.91
C ASP A 380 3.07 -48.61 -4.30
N ASP A 381 2.73 -49.89 -4.35
CA ASP A 381 3.60 -51.00 -4.69
C ASP A 381 4.05 -50.86 -6.15
N GLY A 382 5.19 -51.45 -6.49
CA GLY A 382 5.74 -51.37 -7.84
C GLY A 382 4.79 -51.89 -8.92
N VAL A 383 4.02 -51.00 -9.54
CA VAL A 383 3.38 -51.19 -10.83
C VAL A 383 3.80 -50.02 -11.73
N ASP A 384 4.44 -50.39 -12.83
CA ASP A 384 4.74 -49.53 -13.97
C ASP A 384 3.43 -49.14 -14.66
N ASP A 385 2.67 -48.22 -14.06
CA ASP A 385 1.59 -47.53 -14.75
C ASP A 385 2.16 -46.23 -15.32
N GLY A 386 2.35 -46.24 -16.64
CA GLY A 386 2.58 -45.05 -17.43
C GLY A 386 1.35 -44.15 -17.37
N GLU A 387 1.24 -43.34 -16.31
CA GLU A 387 0.45 -42.12 -16.37
C GLU A 387 1.09 -41.21 -17.43
N HIS A 388 0.48 -41.21 -18.61
CA HIS A 388 0.69 -40.19 -19.61
C HIS A 388 0.31 -38.84 -19.00
N ASP A 389 1.30 -38.16 -18.43
CA ASP A 389 1.31 -36.75 -18.02
C ASP A 389 1.13 -35.83 -19.25
N ASP A 390 0.02 -35.99 -19.98
CA ASP A 390 -0.27 -35.33 -21.25
C ASP A 390 -1.40 -34.31 -21.07
N ILE A 391 -1.02 -33.14 -20.52
CA ILE A 391 -1.88 -31.95 -20.39
C ILE A 391 -2.50 -31.52 -21.74
N HIS A 392 -1.90 -31.95 -22.85
CA HIS A 392 -2.39 -31.67 -24.20
C HIS A 392 -3.82 -32.18 -24.44
N HIS A 393 -4.28 -33.20 -23.71
CA HIS A 393 -5.66 -33.67 -23.77
C HIS A 393 -6.61 -32.85 -22.89
N ASP A 394 -6.16 -32.41 -21.71
CA ASP A 394 -6.95 -31.61 -20.77
C ASP A 394 -7.18 -30.16 -21.26
N LEU A 395 -6.20 -29.58 -21.96
CA LEU A 395 -6.30 -28.22 -22.54
C LEU A 395 -7.33 -28.11 -23.68
N GLN A 396 -7.75 -29.23 -24.27
CA GLN A 396 -8.74 -29.27 -25.35
C GLN A 396 -10.20 -29.31 -24.84
N GLN A 397 -10.44 -29.53 -23.54
CA GLN A 397 -11.80 -29.78 -23.03
C GLN A 397 -12.60 -28.55 -22.57
N PHE A 398 -12.02 -27.34 -22.54
CA PHE A 398 -12.70 -26.13 -22.03
C PHE A 398 -12.73 -25.00 -23.07
N GLU A 399 -13.72 -25.03 -23.97
CA GLU A 399 -13.97 -23.98 -24.97
C GLU A 399 -14.97 -22.88 -24.52
N THR A 400 -15.44 -22.86 -23.28
CA THR A 400 -16.41 -21.83 -22.83
C THR A 400 -15.93 -21.07 -21.58
N PRO A 401 -15.75 -19.74 -21.66
CA PRO A 401 -15.50 -18.94 -20.48
C PRO A 401 -16.77 -18.89 -19.60
N PRO A 402 -16.68 -19.14 -18.29
CA PRO A 402 -17.82 -18.96 -17.40
C PRO A 402 -18.13 -17.45 -17.25
N PRO A 403 -19.41 -17.08 -17.07
CA PRO A 403 -19.79 -15.68 -16.94
C PRO A 403 -19.26 -15.07 -15.64
N ILE A 404 -18.76 -13.84 -15.76
CA ILE A 404 -18.29 -12.99 -14.66
C ILE A 404 -19.43 -12.76 -13.66
N PRO A 405 -19.29 -13.13 -12.37
CA PRO A 405 -20.29 -12.79 -11.37
C PRO A 405 -20.22 -11.30 -11.02
N GLN A 406 -21.25 -10.54 -11.40
CA GLN A 406 -21.46 -9.17 -10.93
C GLN A 406 -21.90 -9.21 -9.46
N PHE A 407 -21.04 -8.74 -8.56
CA PHE A 407 -21.41 -8.54 -7.17
C PHE A 407 -22.28 -7.27 -7.01
N ARG A 408 -23.54 -7.51 -6.66
CA ARG A 408 -24.54 -6.51 -6.28
C ARG A 408 -24.17 -5.93 -4.90
N ARG A 409 -23.76 -4.65 -4.86
CA ARG A 409 -23.58 -3.88 -3.61
C ARG A 409 -24.84 -3.96 -2.75
N LYS A 410 -24.73 -4.47 -1.52
CA LYS A 410 -25.80 -4.38 -0.52
C LYS A 410 -25.63 -3.09 0.30
N SER A 411 -26.49 -2.13 -0.04
CA SER A 411 -27.20 -1.18 0.83
C SER A 411 -26.69 -0.94 2.26
N ILE A 412 -26.18 0.29 2.47
CA ILE A 412 -26.68 1.35 3.37
C ILE A 412 -27.40 0.88 4.65
N ILE A 413 -26.78 1.22 5.79
CA ILE A 413 -27.39 1.22 7.13
C ILE A 413 -27.77 2.68 7.48
N PRO A 414 -28.90 2.93 8.16
CA PRO A 414 -29.43 4.27 8.38
C PRO A 414 -28.65 5.05 9.44
N VAL A 415 -28.51 6.36 9.19
CA VAL A 415 -28.09 7.37 10.16
C VAL A 415 -29.25 7.60 11.13
N ASP A 416 -29.00 7.44 12.43
CA ASP A 416 -29.91 7.92 13.47
C ASP A 416 -29.26 9.12 14.18
N GLU A 417 -29.83 10.29 13.93
CA GLU A 417 -29.57 11.53 14.63
C GLU A 417 -30.33 11.46 15.97
N THR A 418 -29.62 11.56 17.10
CA THR A 418 -30.04 12.23 18.36
C THR A 418 -29.37 11.63 19.59
N VAL A 419 -28.13 12.03 19.92
CA VAL A 419 -27.71 12.09 21.33
C VAL A 419 -26.76 13.27 21.55
N SER A 420 -27.35 14.32 22.14
CA SER A 420 -26.80 15.26 23.12
C SER A 420 -25.63 16.19 22.75
N LEU A 421 -26.02 17.40 22.32
CA LEU A 421 -25.47 18.64 22.87
C LEU A 421 -25.56 18.61 24.41
N ASP A 422 -24.47 18.30 25.10
CA ASP A 422 -24.15 18.87 26.43
C ASP A 422 -22.75 18.43 26.92
N PHE A 423 -21.72 18.72 26.13
CA PHE A 423 -20.33 18.61 26.61
C PHE A 423 -19.38 19.68 26.02
N LEU A 424 -19.94 20.85 25.67
CA LEU A 424 -19.26 21.89 24.90
C LEU A 424 -18.87 23.13 25.73
N VAL A 425 -18.34 22.95 26.96
CA VAL A 425 -17.79 24.08 27.75
C VAL A 425 -16.45 23.80 28.43
N ARG A 426 -15.88 22.59 28.38
CA ARG A 426 -14.59 22.33 29.03
C ARG A 426 -13.64 21.55 28.14
N ILE A 427 -12.65 22.30 27.62
CA ILE A 427 -11.29 21.92 27.19
C ILE A 427 -11.02 22.54 25.81
N ILE A 428 -10.54 23.79 25.81
CA ILE A 428 -9.82 24.39 24.68
C ILE A 428 -8.45 24.81 25.20
N PRO A 429 -7.38 24.11 24.81
CA PRO A 429 -6.05 24.70 24.80
C PRO A 429 -5.46 24.51 23.40
N ASN A 430 -5.67 25.46 22.48
CA ASN A 430 -4.77 25.69 21.34
C ASN A 430 -5.08 27.02 20.64
N ARG A 431 -4.67 28.13 21.27
CA ARG A 431 -4.72 29.49 20.69
C ARG A 431 -3.59 29.80 19.69
N THR A 432 -2.73 28.84 19.38
CA THR A 432 -1.49 29.07 18.61
C THR A 432 -1.64 28.93 17.10
N LYS A 433 -2.56 28.08 16.59
CA LYS A 433 -2.78 27.89 15.14
C LYS A 433 -3.41 29.12 14.47
N PHE A 434 -4.24 29.87 15.20
CA PHE A 434 -5.03 31.00 14.68
C PHE A 434 -4.22 32.27 14.38
N HIS A 435 -3.10 32.51 15.06
CA HIS A 435 -2.43 33.81 14.99
C HIS A 435 -1.68 34.04 13.67
N ASN A 436 -1.17 32.98 13.03
CA ASN A 436 -0.31 33.14 11.86
C ASN A 436 -1.08 33.43 10.56
N ILE A 437 -2.31 32.92 10.43
CA ILE A 437 -3.11 33.06 9.20
C ILE A 437 -3.96 34.35 9.25
N LEU A 438 -4.54 34.68 10.41
CA LEU A 438 -5.32 35.91 10.59
C LEU A 438 -4.46 37.18 10.58
N THR A 439 -3.26 37.15 11.18
CA THR A 439 -2.34 38.30 11.13
C THR A 439 -1.91 38.62 9.69
N PHE A 440 -1.85 37.61 8.81
CA PHE A 440 -1.56 37.82 7.40
C PHE A 440 -2.73 38.44 6.62
N ALA A 441 -3.97 37.99 6.84
CA ALA A 441 -5.16 38.53 6.19
C ALA A 441 -5.45 39.99 6.60
N VAL A 442 -5.19 40.34 7.87
CA VAL A 442 -5.44 41.68 8.42
C VAL A 442 -4.42 42.72 7.95
N LEU A 443 -3.19 42.31 7.64
CA LEU A 443 -2.11 43.24 7.23
C LEU A 443 -2.15 43.67 5.76
N VAL A 444 -2.90 42.97 4.89
CA VAL A 444 -2.82 43.18 3.43
C VAL A 444 -4.05 43.90 2.84
N ALA A 445 -5.15 44.05 3.58
CA ALA A 445 -6.36 44.67 3.06
C ALA A 445 -7.00 45.69 4.02
N PRO A 446 -6.57 46.98 4.01
CA PRO A 446 -7.23 48.05 4.77
C PRO A 446 -8.69 48.30 4.32
N GLN A 447 -9.06 47.85 3.13
CA GLN A 447 -10.37 48.10 2.54
C GLN A 447 -11.47 47.15 3.09
N VAL A 448 -11.11 45.94 3.52
CA VAL A 448 -12.06 44.90 3.95
C VAL A 448 -12.65 45.18 5.34
N LEU A 449 -11.91 45.85 6.23
CA LEU A 449 -12.43 46.29 7.54
C LEU A 449 -13.55 47.34 7.42
N THR A 450 -13.54 48.12 6.33
CA THR A 450 -14.53 49.20 6.10
C THR A 450 -15.86 48.63 5.58
N GLU A 451 -15.83 47.47 4.91
CA GLU A 451 -17.03 46.75 4.46
C GLU A 451 -17.59 45.83 5.54
N LEU A 452 -16.75 45.20 6.36
CA LEU A 452 -17.19 44.39 7.50
C LEU A 452 -17.86 45.23 8.61
N SER A 453 -17.50 46.50 8.78
CA SER A 453 -18.20 47.39 9.72
C SER A 453 -19.61 47.81 9.25
N ARG A 454 -19.94 47.62 7.97
CA ARG A 454 -21.27 47.96 7.41
C ARG A 454 -22.30 46.84 7.54
N HIS A 455 -21.88 45.60 7.85
CA HIS A 455 -22.76 44.43 7.94
C HIS A 455 -23.03 43.94 9.38
N ARG A 456 -22.94 44.82 10.40
CA ARG A 456 -23.53 44.55 11.72
C ARG A 456 -24.94 45.11 11.81
N SER A 457 -25.90 44.34 11.34
CA SER A 457 -27.31 44.47 11.72
C SER A 457 -27.93 43.08 11.70
N LEU A 458 -27.77 42.35 12.81
CA LEU A 458 -28.46 41.08 13.10
C LEU A 458 -28.53 40.93 14.64
N ASP A 459 -29.10 41.92 15.30
CA ASP A 459 -29.78 41.73 16.59
C ASP A 459 -31.17 41.18 16.30
N GLU A 460 -31.29 39.94 15.79
CA GLU A 460 -32.60 39.33 15.53
C GLU A 460 -32.56 37.80 15.34
N VAL A 461 -31.73 37.06 16.09
CA VAL A 461 -31.89 35.58 16.20
C VAL A 461 -31.46 35.09 17.59
N LEU A 462 -32.08 35.62 18.65
CA LEU A 462 -32.18 34.93 19.94
C LEU A 462 -33.60 35.18 20.45
N GLY A 463 -34.50 34.26 20.11
CA GLY A 463 -35.87 34.25 20.61
C GLY A 463 -35.87 33.94 22.09
N ASP A 464 -36.28 34.93 22.88
CA ASP A 464 -36.54 34.81 24.30
C ASP A 464 -37.86 34.06 24.51
N GLY A 465 -37.78 32.94 25.23
CA GLY A 465 -38.93 32.17 25.65
C GLY A 465 -39.46 32.69 26.98
N SER A 466 -40.79 32.87 27.02
CA SER A 466 -41.66 32.90 28.21
C SER A 466 -41.66 34.16 29.11
N THR A 467 -42.76 34.94 29.08
CA THR A 467 -43.87 34.82 30.04
C THR A 467 -44.89 35.97 29.94
N SER A 468 -46.17 35.60 30.17
CA SER A 468 -47.29 36.41 30.70
C SER A 468 -48.11 37.36 29.78
N ASN A 469 -49.29 36.86 29.41
CA ASN A 469 -50.64 37.42 29.63
C ASN A 469 -50.88 38.95 29.57
N VAL A 470 -51.88 39.37 28.78
CA VAL A 470 -53.19 39.92 29.22
C VAL A 470 -53.83 40.78 28.11
N LEU A 471 -54.97 40.28 27.60
CA LEU A 471 -56.23 40.97 27.21
C LEU A 471 -56.24 42.36 26.55
N SER A 472 -56.97 42.41 25.41
CA SER A 472 -58.16 43.25 25.13
C SER A 472 -58.10 44.33 24.03
N SER A 473 -59.12 44.21 23.16
CA SER A 473 -59.91 45.25 22.49
C SER A 473 -59.34 46.09 21.33
N SER A 474 -59.88 45.81 20.14
CA SER A 474 -60.19 46.77 19.06
C SER A 474 -61.06 47.95 19.58
N PRO A 475 -61.17 49.11 18.89
CA PRO A 475 -61.94 49.18 17.62
C PRO A 475 -61.57 50.31 16.60
N ASN A 476 -62.17 50.20 15.40
CA ASN A 476 -62.61 51.28 14.48
C ASN A 476 -61.55 52.20 13.82
N GLN A 477 -61.67 52.75 12.60
CA GLN A 477 -62.63 52.73 11.49
C GLN A 477 -62.00 53.56 10.33
N SER A 478 -62.31 53.22 9.07
CA SER A 478 -62.51 54.08 7.85
C SER A 478 -61.59 55.30 7.59
N THR A 479 -61.11 55.60 6.36
CA THR A 479 -61.92 56.04 5.18
C THR A 479 -60.99 56.40 3.99
N ILE A 480 -61.28 55.84 2.81
CA ILE A 480 -61.35 56.41 1.43
C ILE A 480 -60.42 57.60 1.01
N GLY A 481 -59.65 57.36 -0.06
CA GLY A 481 -59.81 58.05 -1.35
C GLY A 481 -58.82 59.14 -1.78
N SER A 482 -57.97 58.81 -2.75
CA SER A 482 -57.86 59.43 -4.09
C SER A 482 -56.95 58.58 -4.97
#